data_AF-A0A5A5R8F7-F1
#
_entry.id   AF-A0A5A5R8F7-F1
#
_cell.length_a   1.000
_cell.length_b   1.000
_cell.length_c   1.000
_cell.angle_alpha   90.00
_cell.angle_beta   90.00
_cell.angle_gamma   90.00
#
_symmetry.space_group_name_H-M   'P 1'
#
loop_
_entity.id
_entity.type
_entity.pdbx_description
1 polymer ?
#
loop_
_entity_poly.entity_id
_entity_poly.type
_entity_poly.pdbx_seq_one_letter_code
_entity_poly.pdbx_strand_id
1 'polypeptide(L)'
;MRLFQNSDFTSISKIRTWHVISVSFSPDGKTLVSGSRDKTIKLWNVKTGQEIRTLKEHNGPVYSVNFSPDGKTLVSGSGDKTIKLWNVETGQEIHTLKGHNGPVYSVNFSPNGKTLVSGSDDKTIKLWDVETGQEIRTLHGHNSRVRSVNFSPDGKTLVSGSWDNTIKLWKVETDSNLLNLDALMGRSCDWVRVYLHNPNSGVKEEDRGLCDGIGTKN
;
A
#
# COMPACT_ATOMS: atom_id res chain seq x y z
N MET A 1 26.27 28.02 6.31
CA MET A 1 26.01 26.57 6.15
C MET A 1 26.74 25.86 7.28
N ARG A 2 26.08 25.61 8.41
CA ARG A 2 26.72 24.97 9.58
C ARG A 2 26.68 23.46 9.39
N LEU A 3 27.86 22.86 9.41
CA LEU A 3 28.09 21.42 9.45
C LEU A 3 27.57 20.90 10.80
N PHE A 4 26.69 19.91 10.78
CA PHE A 4 26.15 19.25 11.96
C PHE A 4 27.29 18.68 12.82
N GLN A 5 27.36 19.09 14.09
CA GLN A 5 28.32 18.58 15.07
C GLN A 5 27.77 17.30 15.70
N ASN A 6 28.65 16.45 16.23
CA ASN A 6 28.37 15.13 16.82
C ASN A 6 27.40 15.12 18.04
N SER A 7 26.69 16.21 18.34
CA SER A 7 25.68 16.34 19.39
C SER A 7 24.24 16.06 18.94
N ASP A 8 24.00 15.86 17.63
CA ASP A 8 22.65 15.87 17.05
C ASP A 8 22.00 14.47 16.96
N PHE A 9 22.57 13.44 17.60
CA PHE A 9 21.97 12.10 17.63
C PHE A 9 21.76 11.60 19.07
N THR A 10 20.52 11.22 19.38
CA THR A 10 20.19 10.47 20.59
C THR A 10 19.96 9.01 20.19
N SER A 11 20.81 8.10 20.66
CA SER A 11 20.54 6.66 20.50
C SER A 11 19.42 6.26 21.46
N ILE A 12 18.30 5.84 20.89
CA ILE A 12 17.07 5.52 21.63
C ILE A 12 17.24 4.20 22.39
N SER A 13 17.95 3.23 21.81
CA SER A 13 18.38 2.01 22.51
C SER A 13 19.44 1.24 21.70
N LYS A 14 20.37 0.58 22.40
CA LYS A 14 21.28 -0.40 21.80
C LYS A 14 20.56 -1.75 21.77
N ILE A 15 19.78 -2.00 20.72
CA ILE A 15 19.09 -3.29 20.53
C ILE A 15 20.16 -4.36 20.30
N ARG A 16 20.22 -5.35 21.21
CA ARG A 16 21.22 -6.42 21.17
C ARG A 16 21.07 -7.28 19.90
N THR A 17 22.22 -7.52 19.28
CA THR A 17 22.60 -8.62 18.35
C THR A 17 21.97 -8.72 16.95
N TRP A 18 20.89 -8.01 16.60
CA TRP A 18 20.25 -8.19 15.28
C TRP A 18 19.97 -6.87 14.54
N HIS A 19 20.05 -6.89 13.21
CA HIS A 19 19.94 -5.68 12.38
C HIS A 19 18.50 -5.17 12.32
N VAL A 20 18.29 -3.91 12.74
CA VAL A 20 17.08 -3.15 12.43
C VAL A 20 17.07 -2.86 10.93
N ILE A 21 15.97 -3.23 10.26
CA ILE A 21 15.86 -3.14 8.80
C ILE A 21 14.98 -1.97 8.38
N SER A 22 13.95 -1.68 9.18
CA SER A 22 12.94 -0.67 8.86
C SER A 22 12.52 0.05 10.12
N VAL A 23 12.25 1.35 10.00
CA VAL A 23 11.72 2.21 11.05
C VAL A 23 10.67 3.15 10.47
N SER A 24 9.69 3.55 11.27
CA SER A 24 8.66 4.52 10.87
C SER A 24 8.16 5.27 12.11
N PHE A 25 7.89 6.57 11.97
CA PHE A 25 7.24 7.36 13.01
C PHE A 25 5.72 7.21 12.92
N SER A 26 5.04 7.25 14.06
CA SER A 26 3.60 7.48 14.11
C SER A 26 3.26 8.85 13.52
N PRO A 27 2.05 9.06 12.98
CA PRO A 27 1.66 10.34 12.39
C PRO A 27 1.77 11.53 13.35
N ASP A 28 1.60 11.29 14.66
CA ASP A 28 1.75 12.30 15.71
C ASP A 28 3.20 12.49 16.20
N GLY A 29 4.14 11.69 15.68
CA GLY A 29 5.57 11.73 16.00
C GLY A 29 5.93 11.24 17.40
N LYS A 30 4.99 10.72 18.19
CA LYS A 30 5.24 10.32 19.59
C LYS A 30 5.76 8.90 19.74
N THR A 31 5.49 8.05 18.76
CA THR A 31 5.87 6.64 18.74
C THR A 31 6.75 6.37 17.54
N LEU A 32 7.78 5.55 17.72
CA LEU A 32 8.56 4.96 16.64
C LEU A 32 8.26 3.47 16.58
N VAL A 33 8.13 2.91 15.39
CA VAL A 33 8.12 1.45 15.18
C VAL A 33 9.42 1.03 14.49
N SER A 34 9.93 -0.16 14.84
CA SER A 34 11.09 -0.78 14.18
C SER A 34 10.83 -2.25 13.85
N GLY A 35 11.20 -2.68 12.65
CA GLY A 35 11.24 -4.09 12.23
C GLY A 35 12.68 -4.61 12.14
N SER A 36 12.91 -5.85 12.56
CA SER A 36 14.25 -6.43 12.75
C SER A 36 14.42 -7.82 12.11
N ARG A 37 15.69 -8.19 11.85
CA ARG A 37 16.06 -9.56 11.45
C ARG A 37 15.77 -10.61 12.52
N ASP A 38 15.61 -10.21 13.78
CA ASP A 38 15.19 -11.09 14.87
C ASP A 38 13.71 -11.48 14.83
N LYS A 39 13.00 -11.10 13.75
CA LYS A 39 11.59 -11.41 13.48
C LYS A 39 10.61 -10.61 14.35
N THR A 40 11.10 -9.64 15.12
CA THR A 40 10.26 -8.82 16.00
C THR A 40 9.96 -7.45 15.42
N ILE A 41 8.86 -6.89 15.89
CA ILE A 41 8.50 -5.48 15.73
C ILE A 41 8.53 -4.87 17.13
N LYS A 42 9.14 -3.70 17.27
CA LYS A 42 9.19 -2.98 18.55
C LYS A 42 8.63 -1.57 18.40
N LEU A 43 7.86 -1.14 19.39
CA LEU A 43 7.35 0.23 19.52
C LEU A 43 8.13 0.94 20.61
N TRP A 44 8.45 2.21 20.37
CA TRP A 44 9.29 3.02 21.23
C TRP A 44 8.63 4.37 21.48
N ASN A 45 8.72 4.85 22.72
CA ASN A 45 8.37 6.22 23.03
C ASN A 45 9.49 7.13 22.52
N VAL A 46 9.19 8.05 21.62
CA VAL A 46 10.21 8.90 20.99
C VAL A 46 10.87 9.84 22.01
N LYS A 47 10.11 10.31 23.00
CA LYS A 47 10.60 11.27 24.01
C LYS A 47 11.52 10.61 25.04
N THR A 48 11.16 9.43 25.53
CA THR A 48 11.93 8.74 26.59
C THR A 48 12.92 7.71 26.06
N GLY A 49 12.72 7.28 24.81
CA GLY A 49 13.42 6.17 24.19
C GLY A 49 13.17 4.79 24.78
N GLN A 50 12.18 4.68 25.68
CA GLN A 50 11.83 3.40 26.26
C GLN A 50 11.00 2.57 25.27
N GLU A 51 11.26 1.26 25.28
CA GLU A 51 10.42 0.30 24.59
C GLU A 51 9.03 0.30 25.23
N ILE A 52 8.00 0.51 24.41
CA ILE A 52 6.59 0.41 24.81
C ILE A 52 6.14 -1.04 24.71
N ARG A 53 6.50 -1.72 23.62
CA ARG A 53 6.00 -3.06 23.29
C ARG A 53 6.90 -3.80 22.30
N THR A 54 6.91 -5.12 22.38
CA THR A 54 7.41 -6.03 21.33
C THR A 54 6.29 -6.91 20.78
N LEU A 55 6.18 -7.04 19.46
CA LEU A 55 5.29 -7.95 18.72
C LEU A 55 6.12 -9.09 18.11
N LYS A 56 5.69 -10.35 18.25
CA LYS A 56 6.52 -11.55 17.97
C LYS A 56 5.88 -12.65 17.10
N GLU A 57 4.89 -12.33 16.27
CA GLU A 57 4.19 -13.38 15.48
C GLU A 57 4.80 -13.69 14.11
N HIS A 58 5.79 -12.93 13.64
CA HIS A 58 6.46 -13.24 12.38
C HIS A 58 7.45 -14.40 12.54
N ASN A 59 7.47 -15.30 11.55
CA ASN A 59 8.37 -16.46 11.51
C ASN A 59 9.67 -16.19 10.73
N GLY A 60 9.77 -15.02 10.11
CA GLY A 60 10.93 -14.54 9.35
C GLY A 60 11.29 -13.09 9.68
N PRO A 61 12.42 -12.58 9.13
CA PRO A 61 12.83 -11.19 9.30
C PRO A 61 11.72 -10.21 8.90
N VAL A 62 11.55 -9.15 9.68
CA VAL A 62 10.60 -8.07 9.34
C VAL A 62 11.31 -7.02 8.51
N TYR A 63 11.00 -6.95 7.22
CA TYR A 63 11.69 -6.10 6.26
C TYR A 63 11.11 -4.69 6.15
N SER A 64 9.82 -4.52 6.47
CA SER A 64 9.12 -3.23 6.34
C SER A 64 8.07 -3.10 7.43
N VAL A 65 7.99 -1.93 8.06
CA VAL A 65 6.96 -1.56 9.04
C VAL A 65 6.47 -0.14 8.75
N ASN A 66 5.16 0.10 8.84
CA ASN A 66 4.57 1.44 8.67
C ASN A 66 3.31 1.61 9.51
N PHE A 67 3.05 2.84 9.97
CA PHE A 67 1.76 3.21 10.56
C PHE A 67 0.72 3.52 9.48
N SER A 68 -0.54 3.27 9.80
CA SER A 68 -1.68 3.83 9.08
C SER A 68 -1.71 5.35 9.25
N PRO A 69 -2.36 6.10 8.34
CA PRO A 69 -2.45 7.55 8.42
C PRO A 69 -3.09 8.08 9.70
N ASP A 70 -4.00 7.30 10.31
CA ASP A 70 -4.63 7.63 11.60
C ASP A 70 -3.81 7.17 12.83
N GLY A 71 -2.70 6.45 12.60
CA GLY A 71 -1.79 5.96 13.63
C GLY A 71 -2.32 4.79 14.46
N LYS A 72 -3.51 4.26 14.16
CA LYS A 72 -4.16 3.21 14.98
C LYS A 72 -3.73 1.80 14.59
N THR A 73 -3.26 1.63 13.37
CA THR A 73 -2.88 0.34 12.81
C THR A 73 -1.42 0.37 12.36
N LEU A 74 -0.70 -0.72 12.60
CA LEU A 74 0.60 -0.97 11.99
C LEU A 74 0.47 -2.03 10.91
N VAL A 75 1.27 -1.92 9.86
CA VAL A 75 1.48 -2.97 8.88
C VAL A 75 2.93 -3.42 8.91
N SER A 76 3.17 -4.72 8.74
CA SER A 76 4.51 -5.30 8.62
C SER A 76 4.60 -6.30 7.46
N GLY A 77 5.70 -6.23 6.70
CA GLY A 77 6.04 -7.19 5.65
C GLY A 77 7.26 -8.02 6.05
N SER A 78 7.21 -9.35 5.83
CA SER A 78 8.19 -10.29 6.38
C SER A 78 8.76 -11.28 5.37
N GLY A 79 9.92 -11.82 5.71
CA GLY A 79 10.56 -12.95 5.03
C GLY A 79 9.82 -14.28 5.16
N ASP A 80 8.81 -14.37 6.04
CA ASP A 80 7.87 -15.50 6.08
C ASP A 80 6.78 -15.44 5.00
N LYS A 81 6.89 -14.47 4.07
CA LYS A 81 5.97 -14.25 2.94
C LYS A 81 4.60 -13.71 3.32
N THR A 82 4.42 -13.31 4.58
CA THR A 82 3.16 -12.74 5.07
C THR A 82 3.26 -11.24 5.29
N ILE A 83 2.11 -10.60 5.27
CA ILE A 83 1.90 -9.25 5.79
C ILE A 83 1.00 -9.37 7.01
N LYS A 84 1.30 -8.63 8.08
CA LYS A 84 0.45 -8.60 9.26
C LYS A 84 -0.01 -7.17 9.56
N LEU A 85 -1.27 -7.04 9.97
CA LEU A 85 -1.83 -5.81 10.49
C LEU A 85 -1.98 -5.93 12.00
N TRP A 86 -1.67 -4.86 12.72
CA TRP A 86 -1.64 -4.86 14.18
C TRP A 86 -2.39 -3.66 14.71
N ASN A 87 -3.17 -3.87 15.76
CA ASN A 87 -3.72 -2.78 16.54
C ASN A 87 -2.60 -2.18 17.39
N VAL A 88 -2.35 -0.88 17.26
CA VAL A 88 -1.23 -0.20 17.95
C VAL A 88 -1.45 -0.15 19.46
N GLU A 89 -2.68 0.07 19.90
CA GLU A 89 -3.05 0.21 21.30
C GLU A 89 -2.93 -1.13 22.03
N THR A 90 -3.58 -2.17 21.50
CA THR A 90 -3.64 -3.50 22.14
C THR A 90 -2.43 -4.36 21.82
N GLY A 91 -1.72 -4.08 20.73
CA GLY A 91 -0.63 -4.91 20.19
C GLY A 91 -1.10 -6.24 19.61
N GLN A 92 -2.40 -6.44 19.45
CA GLN A 92 -2.95 -7.66 18.89
C GLN A 92 -2.88 -7.62 17.36
N GLU A 93 -2.64 -8.78 16.77
CA GLU A 93 -2.79 -8.97 15.34
C GLU A 93 -4.27 -8.82 14.95
N ILE A 94 -4.54 -8.04 13.91
CA ILE A 94 -5.86 -7.87 13.30
C ILE A 94 -6.02 -8.87 12.16
N HIS A 95 -5.04 -8.91 11.25
CA HIS A 95 -5.05 -9.75 10.05
C HIS A 95 -3.67 -10.31 9.74
N THR A 96 -3.63 -11.54 9.21
CA THR A 96 -2.49 -12.08 8.46
C THR A 96 -2.88 -12.19 6.98
N LEU A 97 -2.27 -11.38 6.13
CA LEU A 97 -2.46 -11.44 4.69
C LEU A 97 -1.50 -12.47 4.07
N LYS A 98 -2.06 -13.47 3.41
CA LYS A 98 -1.33 -14.51 2.67
C LYS A 98 -1.65 -14.38 1.19
N GLY A 99 -0.64 -14.56 0.34
CA GLY A 99 -0.82 -14.53 -1.11
C GLY A 99 0.48 -14.30 -1.88
N HIS A 100 1.50 -13.70 -1.25
CA HIS A 100 2.85 -13.65 -1.81
C HIS A 100 3.54 -15.02 -1.72
N ASN A 101 4.33 -15.34 -2.75
CA ASN A 101 5.08 -16.60 -2.84
C ASN A 101 6.55 -16.45 -2.42
N GLY A 102 6.98 -15.22 -2.12
CA GLY A 102 8.32 -14.88 -1.65
C GLY A 102 8.29 -13.81 -0.54
N PRO A 103 9.46 -13.51 0.05
CA PRO A 103 9.60 -12.44 1.03
C PRO A 103 8.95 -11.12 0.63
N VAL A 104 8.21 -10.51 1.56
CA VAL A 104 7.61 -9.19 1.36
C VAL A 104 8.60 -8.13 1.82
N TYR A 105 9.11 -7.33 0.88
CA TYR A 105 10.18 -6.37 1.15
C TYR A 105 9.68 -4.96 1.51
N SER A 106 8.49 -4.60 1.05
CA SER A 106 7.94 -3.26 1.26
C SER A 106 6.42 -3.34 1.38
N VAL A 107 5.88 -2.62 2.36
CA VAL A 107 4.44 -2.45 2.59
C VAL A 107 4.14 -0.99 2.91
N ASN A 108 3.07 -0.43 2.35
CA ASN A 108 2.63 0.93 2.64
C ASN A 108 1.10 1.06 2.59
N PHE A 109 0.54 1.94 3.41
CA PHE A 109 -0.86 2.33 3.34
C PHE A 109 -1.08 3.34 2.21
N SER A 110 -2.27 3.30 1.62
CA SER A 110 -2.80 4.41 0.86
C SER A 110 -3.01 5.62 1.77
N PRO A 111 -3.03 6.86 1.23
CA PRO A 111 -3.24 8.07 2.03
C PRO A 111 -4.55 8.08 2.82
N ASN A 112 -5.58 7.39 2.33
CA ASN A 112 -6.87 7.24 3.02
C ASN A 112 -6.90 6.06 4.02
N GLY A 113 -5.83 5.28 4.13
CA GLY A 113 -5.69 4.16 5.06
C GLY A 113 -6.50 2.90 4.73
N LYS A 114 -7.28 2.90 3.65
CA LYS A 114 -8.20 1.79 3.30
C LYS A 114 -7.55 0.66 2.51
N THR A 115 -6.43 0.96 1.86
CA THR A 115 -5.74 0.01 0.98
C THR A 115 -4.28 -0.10 1.40
N LEU A 116 -3.73 -1.31 1.32
CA LEU A 116 -2.31 -1.55 1.43
C LEU A 116 -1.74 -1.88 0.06
N VAL A 117 -0.48 -1.51 -0.17
CA VAL A 117 0.33 -2.00 -1.27
C VAL A 117 1.53 -2.77 -0.71
N SER A 118 1.89 -3.87 -1.36
CA SER A 118 3.08 -4.65 -1.03
C SER A 118 3.93 -4.98 -2.25
N GLY A 119 5.25 -5.01 -2.07
CA GLY A 119 6.22 -5.47 -3.07
C GLY A 119 7.03 -6.65 -2.54
N SER A 120 7.25 -7.65 -3.39
CA SER A 120 7.78 -8.96 -2.99
C SER A 120 8.92 -9.47 -3.88
N ASP A 121 9.67 -10.41 -3.32
CA ASP A 121 10.64 -11.27 -4.00
C ASP A 121 10.03 -12.05 -5.16
N ASP A 122 8.74 -12.36 -5.10
CA ASP A 122 7.99 -13.06 -6.15
C ASP A 122 7.73 -12.20 -7.41
N LYS A 123 8.32 -11.00 -7.47
CA LYS A 123 8.28 -10.06 -8.59
C LYS A 123 6.92 -9.37 -8.78
N THR A 124 5.97 -9.61 -7.88
CA THR A 124 4.64 -8.99 -7.95
C THR A 124 4.49 -7.83 -6.97
N ILE A 125 3.52 -6.99 -7.28
CA ILE A 125 2.96 -5.99 -6.36
C ILE A 125 1.52 -6.42 -6.07
N LYS A 126 1.08 -6.36 -4.82
CA LYS A 126 -0.31 -6.68 -4.46
C LYS A 126 -0.96 -5.50 -3.74
N LEU A 127 -2.23 -5.28 -4.05
CA LEU A 127 -3.10 -4.37 -3.33
C LEU A 127 -4.03 -5.17 -2.43
N TRP A 128 -4.26 -4.69 -1.21
CA TRP A 128 -5.04 -5.37 -0.20
C TRP A 128 -6.04 -4.42 0.43
N ASP A 129 -7.22 -4.94 0.74
CA ASP A 129 -8.21 -4.24 1.51
C ASP A 129 -7.88 -4.35 3.01
N VAL A 130 -7.78 -3.21 3.70
CA VAL A 130 -7.34 -3.16 5.10
C VAL A 130 -8.38 -3.72 6.06
N GLU A 131 -9.66 -3.52 5.75
CA GLU A 131 -10.77 -3.92 6.62
C GLU A 131 -10.99 -5.43 6.59
N THR A 132 -11.01 -6.00 5.39
CA THR A 132 -11.30 -7.42 5.16
C THR A 132 -10.04 -8.29 5.15
N GLY A 133 -8.86 -7.70 4.96
CA GLY A 133 -7.61 -8.43 4.79
C GLY A 133 -7.54 -9.24 3.49
N GLN A 134 -8.39 -8.93 2.52
CA GLN A 134 -8.42 -9.63 1.24
C GLN A 134 -7.52 -8.96 0.20
N GLU A 135 -6.98 -9.76 -0.72
CA GLU A 135 -6.28 -9.25 -1.89
C GLU A 135 -7.29 -8.62 -2.87
N ILE A 136 -7.07 -7.37 -3.25
CA ILE A 136 -7.88 -6.64 -4.25
C ILE A 136 -7.35 -6.94 -5.66
N ARG A 137 -6.03 -6.87 -5.84
CA ARG A 137 -5.40 -6.95 -7.16
C ARG A 137 -3.93 -7.34 -7.06
N THR A 138 -3.48 -8.18 -7.99
CA THR A 138 -2.05 -8.38 -8.28
C THR A 138 -1.63 -7.61 -9.52
N LEU A 139 -0.51 -6.89 -9.45
CA LEU A 139 0.12 -6.23 -10.57
C LEU A 139 1.36 -7.02 -11.01
N HIS A 140 1.37 -7.38 -12.28
CA HIS A 140 2.50 -8.04 -12.96
C HIS A 140 3.21 -7.03 -13.87
N GLY A 141 4.53 -7.18 -14.01
CA GLY A 141 5.29 -6.38 -14.98
C GLY A 141 6.75 -6.14 -14.61
N HIS A 142 7.16 -6.43 -13.38
CA HIS A 142 8.58 -6.51 -13.00
C HIS A 142 9.15 -7.91 -13.30
N ASN A 143 10.41 -7.95 -13.74
CA ASN A 143 11.11 -9.20 -14.08
C ASN A 143 11.99 -9.73 -12.94
N SER A 144 12.10 -8.95 -11.87
CA SER A 144 12.87 -9.27 -10.66
C SER A 144 12.16 -8.72 -9.41
N ARG A 145 12.80 -8.93 -8.26
CA ARG A 145 12.31 -8.64 -6.92
C ARG A 145 11.86 -7.19 -6.77
N VAL A 146 10.64 -6.96 -6.31
CA VAL A 146 10.14 -5.61 -6.03
C VAL A 146 10.56 -5.21 -4.62
N ARG A 147 11.44 -4.21 -4.52
CA ARG A 147 12.07 -3.80 -3.25
C ARG A 147 11.37 -2.64 -2.55
N SER A 148 10.65 -1.82 -3.30
CA SER A 148 9.97 -0.65 -2.75
C SER A 148 8.68 -0.41 -3.50
N VAL A 149 7.62 -0.09 -2.76
CA VAL A 149 6.34 0.35 -3.28
C VAL A 149 5.84 1.54 -2.46
N ASN A 150 5.20 2.51 -3.10
CA ASN A 150 4.55 3.62 -2.40
C ASN A 150 3.39 4.19 -3.20
N PHE A 151 2.42 4.78 -2.50
CA PHE A 151 1.36 5.57 -3.11
C PHE A 151 1.82 7.02 -3.33
N SER A 152 1.31 7.65 -4.39
CA SER A 152 1.30 9.10 -4.49
C SER A 152 0.44 9.69 -3.36
N PRO A 153 0.68 10.95 -2.96
CA PRO A 153 -0.10 11.61 -1.90
C PRO A 153 -1.61 11.68 -2.17
N ASP A 154 -2.02 11.69 -3.44
CA ASP A 154 -3.44 11.65 -3.85
C ASP A 154 -4.02 10.22 -3.93
N GLY A 155 -3.19 9.19 -3.74
CA GLY A 155 -3.58 7.79 -3.78
C GLY A 155 -3.90 7.24 -5.16
N LYS A 156 -3.75 8.02 -6.24
CA LYS A 156 -4.15 7.64 -7.61
C LYS A 156 -3.06 6.91 -8.37
N THR A 157 -1.82 6.98 -7.91
CA THR A 157 -0.67 6.35 -8.56
C THR A 157 0.13 5.57 -7.53
N LEU A 158 0.61 4.40 -7.93
CA LEU A 158 1.66 3.68 -7.23
C LEU A 158 2.97 3.86 -7.97
N VAL A 159 4.06 3.90 -7.21
CA VAL A 159 5.41 3.74 -7.72
C VAL A 159 6.00 2.44 -7.18
N SER A 160 6.77 1.73 -8.00
CA SER A 160 7.55 0.58 -7.57
C SER A 160 8.98 0.63 -8.09
N GLY A 161 9.92 0.18 -7.26
CA GLY A 161 11.32 -0.01 -7.62
C GLY A 161 11.73 -1.48 -7.50
N SER A 162 12.44 -1.99 -8.50
CA SER A 162 12.78 -3.42 -8.61
C SER A 162 14.25 -3.66 -8.93
N TRP A 163 14.71 -4.87 -8.62
CA TRP A 163 16.01 -5.41 -9.02
C TRP A 163 16.15 -5.70 -10.51
N ASP A 164 15.12 -5.44 -11.32
CA ASP A 164 15.21 -5.44 -12.78
C ASP A 164 15.74 -4.11 -13.35
N ASN A 165 16.27 -3.25 -12.47
CA ASN A 165 16.79 -1.92 -12.76
C ASN A 165 15.74 -0.93 -13.29
N THR A 166 14.45 -1.18 -13.00
CA THR A 166 13.37 -0.27 -13.41
C THR A 166 12.58 0.30 -12.24
N ILE A 167 12.05 1.51 -12.48
CA ILE A 167 10.96 2.11 -11.70
C ILE A 167 9.72 2.07 -12.57
N LYS A 168 8.58 1.67 -12.01
CA LYS A 168 7.29 1.66 -12.72
C LYS A 168 6.26 2.50 -11.99
N LEU A 169 5.42 3.18 -12.76
CA LEU A 169 4.24 3.90 -12.28
C LEU A 169 2.99 3.10 -12.66
N TRP A 170 2.07 2.97 -11.73
CA TRP A 170 0.84 2.21 -11.89
C TRP A 170 -0.33 3.10 -11.53
N LYS A 171 -1.29 3.25 -12.44
CA LYS A 171 -2.54 3.94 -12.09
C LYS A 171 -3.34 3.04 -11.16
N VAL A 172 -3.64 3.56 -9.98
CA VAL A 172 -4.58 2.92 -9.05
C VAL A 172 -5.94 3.54 -9.32
N GLU A 173 -6.76 2.80 -10.04
CA GLU A 173 -8.16 3.15 -10.16
C GLU A 173 -8.85 2.75 -8.85
N THR A 174 -8.73 3.58 -7.81
CA THR A 174 -9.52 3.40 -6.59
C THR A 174 -10.96 3.79 -6.87
N ASP A 175 -11.73 2.80 -7.36
CA ASP A 175 -13.15 2.46 -7.27
C ASP A 175 -14.26 3.44 -6.80
N SER A 176 -14.01 4.72 -6.53
CA SER A 176 -15.08 5.71 -6.39
C SER A 176 -15.77 6.06 -7.71
N ASN A 177 -15.09 5.84 -8.85
CA ASN A 177 -15.63 6.07 -10.20
C ASN A 177 -15.77 4.80 -11.05
N LEU A 178 -15.47 3.61 -10.52
CA LEU A 178 -15.59 2.35 -11.26
C LEU A 178 -16.74 1.46 -10.76
N LEU A 179 -17.11 1.57 -9.48
CA LEU A 179 -18.26 0.85 -8.92
C LEU A 179 -19.59 1.63 -9.02
N ASN A 180 -19.56 2.87 -9.53
CA ASN A 180 -20.82 3.51 -9.88
C ASN A 180 -21.29 2.97 -11.23
N LEU A 181 -22.44 2.30 -11.25
CA LEU A 181 -23.13 1.88 -12.46
C LEU A 181 -23.23 3.03 -13.47
N ASP A 182 -23.45 4.27 -13.03
CA ASP A 182 -23.53 5.44 -13.92
C ASP A 182 -22.21 5.71 -14.64
N ALA A 183 -21.08 5.49 -13.99
CA ALA A 183 -19.76 5.72 -14.57
C ALA A 183 -19.38 4.60 -15.54
N LEU A 184 -19.75 3.35 -15.24
CA LEU A 184 -19.60 2.23 -16.16
C LEU A 184 -20.51 2.39 -17.39
N MET A 185 -21.78 2.75 -17.16
CA MET A 185 -22.75 3.03 -18.21
C MET A 185 -22.33 4.22 -19.05
N GLY A 186 -21.79 5.28 -18.45
CA GLY A 186 -21.23 6.43 -19.16
C GLY A 186 -20.11 6.04 -20.13
N ARG A 187 -19.11 5.27 -19.67
CA ARG A 187 -18.00 4.80 -20.51
C ARG A 187 -18.46 3.88 -21.65
N SER A 188 -19.40 2.99 -21.35
CA SER A 188 -20.03 2.14 -22.39
C SER A 188 -20.75 3.01 -23.42
N CYS A 189 -21.49 4.02 -22.96
CA CYS A 189 -22.21 4.95 -23.82
C CYS A 189 -21.32 5.84 -24.68
N ASP A 190 -20.11 6.18 -24.23
CA ASP A 190 -19.14 6.91 -25.06
C ASP A 190 -18.76 6.12 -26.32
N TRP A 191 -18.59 4.80 -26.21
CA TRP A 191 -18.34 3.93 -27.36
C TRP A 191 -19.58 3.73 -28.23
N VAL A 192 -20.73 3.53 -27.59
CA VAL A 192 -22.00 3.31 -28.31
C VAL A 192 -22.42 4.55 -29.09
N ARG A 193 -22.22 5.78 -28.58
CA ARG A 193 -22.49 7.02 -29.32
C ARG A 193 -21.70 7.10 -30.62
N VAL A 194 -20.44 6.65 -30.63
CA VAL A 194 -19.64 6.59 -31.85
C VAL A 194 -20.28 5.64 -32.86
N TYR A 195 -20.75 4.47 -32.43
CA TYR A 195 -21.43 3.52 -33.31
C TYR A 195 -22.80 4.04 -33.82
N LEU A 196 -23.55 4.76 -32.98
CA LEU A 196 -24.89 5.27 -33.29
C LEU A 196 -24.88 6.49 -34.22
N HIS A 197 -23.85 7.36 -34.12
CA HIS A 197 -23.78 8.63 -34.86
C HIS A 197 -22.75 8.66 -36.01
N ASN A 198 -21.81 7.71 -36.07
CA ASN A 198 -21.01 7.52 -37.28
C ASN A 198 -21.93 6.98 -38.39
N PRO A 199 -21.88 7.48 -39.65
CA PRO A 199 -22.77 7.08 -40.75
C PRO A 199 -22.88 5.56 -40.92
N ASN A 200 -23.83 4.98 -40.19
CA ASN A 200 -24.12 3.57 -40.15
C ASN A 200 -25.58 3.39 -40.57
N SER A 201 -25.78 2.94 -41.81
CA SER A 201 -27.11 2.74 -42.39
C SER A 201 -27.92 1.63 -41.73
N GLY A 202 -27.30 0.84 -40.84
CA GLY A 202 -27.97 -0.20 -40.06
C GLY A 202 -28.60 0.27 -38.75
N VAL A 203 -28.39 1.54 -38.34
CA VAL A 203 -28.94 2.08 -37.09
C VAL A 203 -30.21 2.87 -37.40
N LYS A 204 -31.32 2.51 -36.76
CA LYS A 204 -32.58 3.24 -36.88
C LYS A 204 -32.48 4.60 -36.18
N GLU A 205 -33.24 5.58 -36.67
CA GLU A 205 -33.24 6.93 -36.09
C GLU A 205 -33.65 6.96 -34.61
N GLU A 206 -34.59 6.09 -34.22
CA GLU A 206 -35.06 5.95 -32.83
C GLU A 206 -33.98 5.45 -31.85
N ASP A 207 -33.03 4.65 -32.35
CA ASP A 207 -31.98 4.03 -31.52
C ASP A 207 -30.79 4.98 -31.29
N ARG A 208 -30.72 6.12 -31.99
CA ARG A 208 -29.59 7.04 -31.90
C ARG A 208 -29.49 7.76 -30.56
N GLY A 209 -30.60 7.92 -29.85
CA GLY A 209 -30.67 8.57 -28.53
C GLY A 209 -30.50 7.61 -27.34
N LEU A 210 -30.16 6.33 -27.56
CA LEU A 210 -30.12 5.30 -26.51
C LEU A 210 -29.20 5.64 -25.32
N CYS A 211 -28.21 6.50 -25.56
CA CYS A 211 -27.23 6.94 -24.57
C CYS A 211 -27.42 8.40 -24.12
N ASP A 212 -28.53 9.03 -24.47
CA ASP A 212 -28.83 10.40 -24.04
C ASP A 212 -29.14 10.42 -22.53
N GLY A 213 -28.51 11.34 -21.79
CA GLY A 213 -28.66 11.46 -20.33
C GLY A 213 -27.83 10.48 -19.48
N ILE A 214 -27.08 9.56 -20.09
CA ILE A 214 -26.20 8.62 -19.37
C ILE A 214 -24.76 9.13 -19.36
N GLY A 215 -24.17 9.30 -18.17
CA GLY A 215 -22.75 9.65 -18.00
C GLY A 215 -22.38 11.12 -18.27
N THR A 216 -23.34 11.98 -18.56
CA THR A 216 -23.12 13.43 -18.63
C THR A 216 -23.32 14.03 -17.23
N LYS A 217 -22.22 14.46 -16.60
CA LYS A 217 -22.32 15.39 -15.48
C LYS A 217 -22.65 16.77 -16.05
N ASN A 218 -23.67 17.43 -15.51
CA ASN A 218 -23.70 18.90 -15.47
C ASN A 218 -22.53 19.41 -14.62
#